data_AF-A0A495ZGV3-F1
#
_entry.id   AF-A0A495ZGV3-F1
#
_cell.length_a   1.000
_cell.length_b   1.000
_cell.length_c   1.000
_cell.angle_alpha   90.00
_cell.angle_beta   90.00
_cell.angle_gamma   90.00
#
_symmetry.space_group_name_H-M   'P 1'
#
loop_
_entity.id
_entity.type
_entity.pdbx_description
1 polymer ?
#
loop_
_entity_poly.entity_id
_entity_poly.type
_entity_poly.pdbx_seq_one_letter_code
_entity_poly.pdbx_strand_id
1 'polypeptide(L)'
;MAQFHFNYKDISRINHYGFSVRRIGIHLVGILLGYLIYEILFYLTLFITDGTEARNFWKTSGLLPVLPFTTTELSPLTTGVMWVGLSAFAAIFFLVSTMASKITIEQLRGDVFYSVGNALSFVKQNWKTVFGSFFGLISIVFLLFLIPGSVALLGKIPFLGKPILVLASLFTPIAFFIGLLIAFIITVLIASLFFVPAIAATTNTDAFETIYQLFAIVWNQPWRIVGYGIFLLFLKLIFVPIWAIFCLGGFIIILLPMFYLHTTFIQESMALANKWLGETLQKFTSLFFQDNTIIFGIDTSQPSVAIFSTTVCAILITVTLICIAGGVIAYLFSLASVGTTLIYTILRQHIDGQNLLETIGTGGQVEGTSVTIGEK
;
A
#
# COMPACT_ATOMS: atom_id res chain seq x y z
N MET A 1 25.55 17.31 -5.12
CA MET A 1 24.65 16.41 -4.36
C MET A 1 24.36 17.05 -3.01
N ALA A 2 23.11 17.11 -2.57
CA ALA A 2 22.82 17.49 -1.19
C ALA A 2 23.43 16.43 -0.27
N GLN A 3 24.19 16.84 0.75
CA GLN A 3 24.82 15.90 1.68
C GLN A 3 23.72 15.08 2.38
N PHE A 4 23.81 13.75 2.24
CA PHE A 4 22.95 12.79 2.93
C PHE A 4 23.57 12.54 4.30
N HIS A 5 22.80 12.74 5.38
CA HIS A 5 23.33 12.75 6.75
C HIS A 5 23.22 11.38 7.44
N PHE A 6 22.54 10.42 6.80
CA PHE A 6 22.21 9.10 7.33
C PHE A 6 21.53 9.16 8.71
N ASN A 7 20.57 10.09 8.87
CA ASN A 7 19.82 10.27 10.11
C ASN A 7 18.39 10.79 9.87
N TYR A 8 17.69 11.13 10.95
CA TYR A 8 16.30 11.60 10.92
C TYR A 8 16.08 12.84 10.02
N LYS A 9 17.12 13.66 9.78
CA LYS A 9 17.04 14.84 8.90
C LYS A 9 16.83 14.46 7.45
N ASP A 10 17.24 13.27 7.03
CA ASP A 10 16.97 12.82 5.66
C ASP A 10 15.53 12.32 5.53
N ILE A 11 14.94 11.79 6.61
CA ILE A 11 13.53 11.38 6.65
C ILE A 11 12.61 12.60 6.59
N SER A 12 12.96 13.74 7.18
CA SER A 12 12.13 14.95 7.06
C SER A 12 12.02 15.46 5.61
N ARG A 13 12.96 15.07 4.73
CA ARG A 13 12.93 15.39 3.29
C ARG A 13 11.94 14.52 2.50
N ILE A 14 11.19 13.61 3.14
CA ILE A 14 10.21 12.76 2.45
C ILE A 14 9.17 13.56 1.67
N ASN A 15 8.81 14.77 2.11
CA ASN A 15 7.84 15.58 1.37
C ASN A 15 8.40 15.96 0.01
N HIS A 16 9.66 16.41 -0.05
CA HIS A 16 10.30 16.80 -1.30
C HIS A 16 10.40 15.64 -2.30
N TYR A 17 10.73 14.44 -1.81
CA TYR A 17 10.87 13.26 -2.67
C TYR A 17 9.53 12.55 -2.97
N GLY A 18 8.61 12.54 -2.01
CA GLY A 18 7.31 11.86 -2.09
C GLY A 18 6.23 12.69 -2.79
N PHE A 19 6.34 14.02 -2.76
CA PHE A 19 5.51 14.91 -3.57
C PHE A 19 6.02 14.95 -5.02
N SER A 20 5.85 13.84 -5.71
CA SER A 20 6.30 13.64 -7.09
C SER A 20 5.16 13.11 -7.93
N VAL A 21 4.81 13.84 -9.00
CA VAL A 21 3.74 13.45 -9.94
C VAL A 21 3.96 12.03 -10.47
N ARG A 22 5.21 11.63 -10.71
CA ARG A 22 5.54 10.26 -11.14
C ARG A 22 5.12 9.21 -10.12
N ARG A 23 5.45 9.42 -8.84
CA ARG A 23 5.23 8.44 -7.76
C ARG A 23 3.77 8.40 -7.32
N ILE A 24 3.16 9.58 -7.18
CA ILE A 24 1.72 9.71 -6.93
C ILE A 24 0.95 9.08 -8.11
N GLY A 25 1.35 9.35 -9.35
CA GLY A 25 0.72 8.82 -10.56
C GLY A 25 0.74 7.30 -10.63
N ILE A 26 1.89 6.64 -10.39
CA ILE A 26 1.93 5.17 -10.41
C ILE A 26 1.10 4.55 -9.28
N HIS A 27 1.08 5.16 -8.09
CA HIS A 27 0.23 4.70 -6.99
C HIS A 27 -1.25 4.91 -7.29
N LEU A 28 -1.62 6.02 -7.93
CA LEU A 28 -2.99 6.28 -8.36
C LEU A 28 -3.45 5.23 -9.38
N VAL A 29 -2.64 4.95 -10.41
CA VAL A 29 -2.93 3.90 -11.38
C VAL A 29 -3.06 2.53 -10.70
N GLY A 30 -2.16 2.21 -9.77
CA GLY A 30 -2.24 0.97 -8.98
C GLY A 30 -3.51 0.85 -8.15
N ILE A 31 -3.90 1.93 -7.46
CA ILE A 31 -5.13 1.99 -6.66
C ILE A 31 -6.36 1.82 -7.56
N LEU A 32 -6.44 2.56 -8.67
CA LEU A 32 -7.56 2.47 -9.61
C LEU A 32 -7.65 1.07 -10.24
N LEU A 33 -6.53 0.47 -10.63
CA LEU A 33 -6.49 -0.88 -11.16
C LEU A 33 -6.96 -1.91 -10.13
N GLY A 34 -6.42 -1.85 -8.91
CA GLY A 34 -6.83 -2.74 -7.83
C GLY A 34 -8.29 -2.58 -7.45
N TYR A 35 -8.77 -1.33 -7.37
CA TYR A 35 -10.17 -0.99 -7.12
C TYR A 35 -11.08 -1.55 -8.22
N LEU A 36 -10.75 -1.36 -9.50
CA LEU A 36 -11.57 -1.88 -10.59
C LEU A 36 -11.61 -3.40 -10.61
N ILE A 37 -10.49 -4.09 -10.38
CA ILE A 37 -10.46 -5.55 -10.26
C ILE A 37 -11.37 -6.00 -9.11
N TYR A 38 -11.27 -5.33 -7.97
CA TYR A 38 -12.08 -5.64 -6.80
C TYR A 38 -13.58 -5.47 -7.08
N GLU A 39 -13.98 -4.28 -7.56
CA GLU A 39 -15.38 -3.94 -7.83
C GLU A 39 -16.00 -4.82 -8.90
N ILE A 40 -15.27 -5.08 -10.00
CA ILE A 40 -15.77 -5.94 -11.08
C ILE A 40 -16.04 -7.35 -10.55
N LEU A 41 -15.10 -7.92 -9.80
CA LEU A 41 -15.25 -9.26 -9.23
C LEU A 41 -16.39 -9.33 -8.20
N PHE A 42 -16.54 -8.28 -7.39
CA PHE A 42 -17.58 -8.18 -6.39
C PHE A 42 -18.97 -8.07 -7.03
N TYR A 43 -19.19 -7.13 -7.95
CA TYR A 43 -20.47 -6.99 -8.63
C TYR A 43 -20.83 -8.21 -9.48
N LEU A 44 -19.85 -8.81 -10.15
CA LEU A 44 -20.06 -10.03 -10.93
C LEU A 44 -20.55 -11.19 -10.05
N THR A 45 -20.00 -11.34 -8.84
CA THR A 45 -20.47 -12.38 -7.91
C THR A 45 -21.83 -12.09 -7.31
N LEU A 46 -22.16 -10.83 -7.02
CA LEU A 46 -23.52 -10.44 -6.63
C LEU A 46 -24.53 -10.79 -7.72
N PHE A 47 -24.24 -10.45 -8.99
CA PHE A 47 -25.14 -10.77 -10.11
C PHE A 47 -25.34 -12.28 -10.31
N ILE A 48 -24.29 -13.09 -10.12
CA ILE A 48 -24.36 -14.55 -10.25
C ILE A 48 -25.13 -15.19 -9.10
N THR A 49 -24.98 -14.67 -7.88
CA THR A 49 -25.61 -15.25 -6.68
C THR A 49 -27.10 -14.91 -6.65
N ASP A 50 -27.43 -13.62 -6.73
CA ASP A 50 -28.80 -13.13 -6.82
C ASP A 50 -28.80 -11.74 -7.46
N GLY A 51 -29.26 -11.64 -8.70
CA GLY A 51 -29.35 -10.37 -9.42
C GLY A 51 -30.19 -9.29 -8.70
N THR A 52 -31.06 -9.67 -7.76
CA THR A 52 -31.78 -8.73 -6.91
C THR A 52 -30.91 -8.15 -5.79
N GLU A 53 -29.97 -8.92 -5.23
CA GLU A 53 -28.95 -8.44 -4.29
C GLU A 53 -28.05 -7.38 -4.92
N ALA A 54 -27.59 -7.61 -6.16
CA ALA A 54 -26.80 -6.62 -6.90
C ALA A 54 -27.55 -5.29 -7.09
N ARG A 55 -28.86 -5.36 -7.40
CA ARG A 55 -29.71 -4.18 -7.55
C ARG A 55 -29.94 -3.46 -6.22
N ASN A 56 -30.16 -4.21 -5.13
CA ASN A 56 -30.35 -3.65 -3.80
C ASN A 56 -29.07 -2.97 -3.31
N PHE A 57 -27.92 -3.61 -3.53
CA PHE A 57 -26.61 -3.06 -3.21
C PHE A 57 -26.31 -1.78 -3.98
N TRP A 58 -26.58 -1.75 -5.29
CA TRP A 58 -26.39 -0.54 -6.10
C TRP A 58 -27.20 0.65 -5.59
N LYS A 59 -28.41 0.40 -5.06
CA LYS A 59 -29.27 1.47 -4.52
C LYS A 59 -28.76 2.06 -3.21
N THR A 60 -28.02 1.30 -2.40
CA THR A 60 -27.57 1.70 -1.06
C THR A 60 -26.12 2.15 -1.02
N SER A 61 -25.22 1.40 -1.67
CA SER A 61 -23.77 1.60 -1.56
C SER A 61 -23.12 2.05 -2.86
N GLY A 62 -23.73 1.78 -4.02
CA GLY A 62 -23.19 2.14 -5.32
C GLY A 62 -21.74 1.66 -5.48
N LEU A 63 -20.84 2.56 -5.90
CA LEU A 63 -19.43 2.28 -6.16
C LEU A 63 -18.54 2.29 -4.91
N LEU A 64 -19.11 2.34 -3.70
CA LEU A 64 -18.33 2.30 -2.47
C LEU A 64 -17.82 0.86 -2.21
N PRO A 65 -16.50 0.65 -2.10
CA PRO A 65 -15.97 -0.69 -1.87
C PRO A 65 -16.32 -1.17 -0.47
N VAL A 66 -16.87 -2.37 -0.39
CA VAL A 66 -17.19 -3.05 0.88
C VAL A 66 -16.10 -4.05 1.20
N LEU A 67 -15.62 -4.07 2.44
CA LEU A 67 -14.54 -4.95 2.85
C LEU A 67 -15.07 -6.34 3.25
N PRO A 68 -14.30 -7.42 3.06
CA PRO A 68 -14.75 -8.79 3.37
C PRO A 68 -14.99 -9.04 4.87
N PHE A 69 -14.57 -8.13 5.74
CA PHE A 69 -14.69 -8.25 7.20
C PHE A 69 -16.01 -7.70 7.75
N THR A 70 -16.77 -6.94 6.97
CA THR A 70 -17.89 -6.14 7.48
C THR A 70 -19.25 -6.79 7.26
N THR A 71 -19.35 -7.83 6.43
CA THR A 71 -20.64 -8.36 5.96
C THR A 71 -20.81 -9.82 6.34
N THR A 72 -21.64 -10.09 7.35
CA THR A 72 -22.02 -11.45 7.76
C THR A 72 -23.15 -12.05 6.92
N GLU A 73 -23.80 -11.25 6.06
CA GLU A 73 -24.99 -11.65 5.30
C GLU A 73 -24.73 -11.99 3.83
N LEU A 74 -23.50 -11.79 3.32
CA LEU A 74 -23.17 -12.12 1.93
C LEU A 74 -22.90 -13.62 1.75
N SER A 75 -23.26 -14.14 0.58
CA SER A 75 -22.95 -15.51 0.19
C SER A 75 -21.46 -15.84 0.36
N PRO A 76 -21.11 -17.06 0.82
CA PRO A 76 -19.71 -17.49 0.96
C PRO A 76 -18.88 -17.33 -0.31
N LEU A 77 -19.51 -17.45 -1.49
CA LEU A 77 -18.85 -17.24 -2.78
C LEU A 77 -18.42 -15.78 -2.95
N THR A 78 -19.33 -14.84 -2.71
CA THR A 78 -19.06 -13.40 -2.78
C THR A 78 -17.95 -13.01 -1.80
N THR A 79 -18.04 -13.48 -0.55
CA THR A 79 -17.02 -13.24 0.46
C THR A 79 -15.65 -13.82 0.05
N GLY A 80 -15.61 -15.02 -0.52
CA GLY A 80 -14.38 -15.63 -1.03
C GLY A 80 -13.75 -14.81 -2.16
N VAL A 81 -14.56 -14.31 -3.09
CA VAL A 81 -14.08 -13.47 -4.20
C VAL A 81 -13.63 -12.09 -3.73
N MET A 82 -14.26 -11.50 -2.72
CA MET A 82 -13.77 -10.27 -2.08
C MET A 82 -12.35 -10.46 -1.52
N TRP A 83 -12.07 -11.61 -0.88
CA TRP A 83 -10.71 -11.92 -0.41
C TRP A 83 -9.69 -12.06 -1.54
N VAL A 84 -10.08 -12.64 -2.67
CA VAL A 84 -9.25 -12.71 -3.87
C VAL A 84 -8.98 -11.31 -4.43
N GLY A 85 -10.01 -10.47 -4.54
CA GLY A 85 -9.88 -9.08 -4.98
C GLY A 85 -8.95 -8.27 -4.06
N LEU A 86 -9.11 -8.41 -2.74
CA LEU A 86 -8.26 -7.74 -1.75
C LEU A 86 -6.80 -8.21 -1.85
N SER A 87 -6.58 -9.51 -2.09
CA SER A 87 -5.25 -10.08 -2.29
C SER A 87 -4.60 -9.56 -3.58
N ALA A 88 -5.38 -9.43 -4.67
CA ALA A 88 -4.92 -8.83 -5.92
C ALA A 88 -4.56 -7.34 -5.73
N PHE A 89 -5.37 -6.59 -4.99
CA PHE A 89 -5.08 -5.20 -4.62
C PHE A 89 -3.76 -5.10 -3.84
N ALA A 90 -3.57 -5.95 -2.82
CA ALA A 90 -2.34 -5.99 -2.04
C ALA A 90 -1.12 -6.33 -2.91
N ALA A 91 -1.24 -7.28 -3.84
CA ALA A 91 -0.18 -7.63 -4.78
C ALA A 91 0.21 -6.44 -5.67
N ILE A 92 -0.78 -5.74 -6.25
CA ILE A 92 -0.54 -4.52 -7.04
C ILE A 92 0.15 -3.45 -6.19
N PHE A 93 -0.32 -3.24 -4.95
CA PHE A 93 0.27 -2.29 -4.02
C PHE A 93 1.77 -2.56 -3.77
N PHE A 94 2.17 -3.81 -3.51
CA PHE A 94 3.58 -4.14 -3.28
C PHE A 94 4.45 -3.95 -4.52
N LEU A 95 3.94 -4.30 -5.70
CA LEU A 95 4.66 -4.10 -6.96
C LEU A 95 4.84 -2.62 -7.28
N VAL A 96 3.79 -1.81 -7.15
CA VAL A 96 3.88 -0.36 -7.38
C VAL A 96 4.75 0.32 -6.32
N SER A 97 4.68 -0.12 -5.05
CA SER A 97 5.60 0.35 -4.01
C SER A 97 7.04 0.04 -4.36
N THR A 98 7.33 -1.12 -4.97
CA THR A 98 8.68 -1.48 -5.41
C THR A 98 9.13 -0.58 -6.57
N MET A 99 8.24 -0.24 -7.51
CA MET A 99 8.53 0.75 -8.55
C MET A 99 8.86 2.12 -7.95
N ALA A 100 8.06 2.59 -6.99
CA ALA A 100 8.26 3.87 -6.31
C ALA A 100 9.59 3.90 -5.54
N SER A 101 9.91 2.83 -4.81
CA SER A 101 11.19 2.66 -4.13
C SER A 101 12.36 2.66 -5.12
N LYS A 102 12.21 2.01 -6.28
CA LYS A 102 13.24 1.99 -7.32
C LYS A 102 13.48 3.38 -7.92
N ILE A 103 12.43 4.12 -8.24
CA ILE A 103 12.55 5.52 -8.67
C ILE A 103 13.23 6.37 -7.58
N THR A 104 12.95 6.07 -6.31
CA THR A 104 13.52 6.80 -5.17
C THR A 104 15.02 6.59 -5.07
N ILE A 105 15.49 5.34 -5.05
CA ILE A 105 16.90 5.07 -4.89
C ILE A 105 17.73 5.57 -6.07
N GLU A 106 17.22 5.44 -7.31
CA GLU A 106 17.93 5.95 -8.49
C GLU A 106 18.01 7.48 -8.50
N GLN A 107 16.94 8.17 -8.08
CA GLN A 107 16.98 9.62 -7.89
C GLN A 107 18.00 10.03 -6.81
N LEU A 108 18.12 9.28 -5.71
CA LEU A 108 19.10 9.56 -4.67
C LEU A 108 20.55 9.27 -5.13
N ARG A 109 20.74 8.33 -6.06
CA ARG A 109 22.02 8.03 -6.74
C ARG A 109 22.41 9.07 -7.79
N GLY A 110 21.50 9.98 -8.14
CA GLY A 110 21.76 11.08 -9.08
C GLY A 110 20.99 11.00 -10.40
N ASP A 111 20.30 9.89 -10.68
CA ASP A 111 19.40 9.79 -11.84
C ASP A 111 18.03 10.39 -11.52
N VAL A 112 17.96 11.73 -11.57
CA VAL A 112 16.73 12.49 -11.31
C VAL A 112 15.61 12.14 -12.29
N PHE A 113 15.94 11.66 -13.50
CA PHE A 113 14.99 11.40 -14.58
C PHE A 113 14.66 9.91 -14.76
N TYR A 114 15.04 9.05 -13.81
CA TYR A 114 14.70 7.63 -13.85
C TYR A 114 13.21 7.43 -14.15
N SER A 115 12.92 6.71 -15.24
CA SER A 115 11.60 6.68 -15.86
C SER A 115 10.68 5.65 -15.19
N VAL A 116 9.37 5.88 -15.26
CA VAL A 116 8.36 4.90 -14.82
C VAL A 116 8.45 3.61 -15.64
N GLY A 117 8.79 3.70 -16.93
CA GLY A 117 9.00 2.54 -17.79
C GLY A 117 10.15 1.65 -17.32
N ASN A 118 11.28 2.26 -16.94
CA ASN A 118 12.43 1.54 -16.40
C ASN A 118 12.10 0.89 -15.04
N ALA A 119 11.35 1.59 -14.19
CA ALA A 119 10.87 1.04 -12.92
C ALA A 119 9.93 -0.16 -13.13
N LEU A 120 9.04 -0.10 -14.13
CA LEU A 120 8.15 -1.21 -14.47
C LEU A 120 8.93 -2.41 -15.00
N SER A 121 9.90 -2.19 -15.89
CA SER A 121 10.78 -3.25 -16.40
C SER A 121 11.56 -3.93 -15.27
N PHE A 122 12.06 -3.15 -14.31
CA PHE A 122 12.71 -3.68 -13.12
C PHE A 122 11.78 -4.60 -12.32
N VAL A 123 10.54 -4.17 -12.06
CA VAL A 123 9.58 -4.98 -11.30
C VAL A 123 9.14 -6.23 -12.08
N LYS A 124 8.99 -6.15 -13.41
CA LYS A 124 8.71 -7.33 -14.24
C LYS A 124 9.81 -8.40 -14.14
N GLN A 125 11.05 -8.00 -13.90
CA GLN A 125 12.17 -8.93 -13.70
C GLN A 125 12.25 -9.44 -12.26
N ASN A 126 11.89 -8.60 -11.28
CA ASN A 126 12.10 -8.84 -9.85
C ASN A 126 10.82 -9.13 -9.03
N TRP A 127 9.65 -9.30 -9.65
CA TRP A 127 8.40 -9.58 -8.90
C TRP A 127 8.51 -10.86 -8.04
N LYS A 128 9.27 -11.86 -8.51
CA LYS A 128 9.53 -13.09 -7.77
C LYS A 128 10.33 -12.83 -6.49
N THR A 129 11.25 -11.86 -6.50
CA THR A 129 11.95 -11.45 -5.27
C THR A 129 10.97 -10.87 -4.27
N VAL A 130 10.09 -9.96 -4.73
CA VAL A 130 9.09 -9.29 -3.86
C VAL A 130 8.19 -10.33 -3.19
N PHE A 131 7.50 -11.17 -3.96
CA PHE A 131 6.57 -12.16 -3.38
C PHE A 131 7.27 -13.37 -2.78
N GLY A 132 8.40 -13.80 -3.34
CA GLY A 132 9.21 -14.88 -2.80
C GLY A 132 9.72 -14.58 -1.41
N SER A 133 9.97 -13.31 -1.08
CA SER A 133 10.34 -12.89 0.28
C SER A 133 9.21 -13.12 1.29
N PHE A 134 7.99 -12.71 0.93
CA PHE A 134 6.80 -12.94 1.76
C PHE A 134 6.48 -14.42 1.91
N PHE A 135 6.44 -15.16 0.79
CA PHE A 135 6.17 -16.59 0.82
C PHE A 135 7.26 -17.35 1.57
N GLY A 136 8.53 -17.00 1.39
CA GLY A 136 9.63 -17.60 2.12
C GLY A 136 9.48 -17.45 3.64
N LEU A 137 9.20 -16.25 4.13
CA LEU A 137 8.95 -16.01 5.56
C LEU A 137 7.73 -16.79 6.08
N ILE A 138 6.61 -16.78 5.34
CA ILE A 138 5.41 -17.54 5.70
C ILE A 138 5.71 -19.05 5.74
N SER A 139 6.45 -19.56 4.75
CA SER A 139 6.84 -20.97 4.69
C SER A 139 7.74 -21.36 5.85
N ILE A 140 8.68 -20.52 6.27
CA ILE A 140 9.52 -20.78 7.45
C ILE A 140 8.64 -20.85 8.71
N VAL A 141 7.73 -19.89 8.92
CA VAL A 141 6.80 -19.91 10.07
C VAL A 141 5.95 -21.17 10.05
N PHE A 142 5.36 -21.51 8.89
CA PHE A 142 4.54 -22.69 8.72
C PHE A 142 5.32 -23.97 9.06
N LEU A 143 6.54 -24.13 8.54
CA LEU A 143 7.37 -25.30 8.78
C LEU A 143 7.76 -25.45 10.24
N LEU A 144 8.11 -24.35 10.92
CA LEU A 144 8.39 -24.38 12.35
C LEU A 144 7.15 -24.73 13.19
N PHE A 145 5.96 -24.32 12.73
CA PHE A 145 4.70 -24.62 13.40
C PHE A 145 4.25 -26.08 13.23
N LEU A 146 4.77 -26.81 12.23
CA LEU A 146 4.45 -28.23 12.05
C LEU A 146 4.82 -29.08 13.27
N ILE A 147 5.91 -28.76 13.96
CA ILE A 147 6.37 -29.52 15.14
C ILE A 147 5.36 -29.41 16.30
N PRO A 148 5.10 -28.22 16.86
CA PRO A 148 4.11 -28.07 17.94
C PRO A 148 2.69 -28.41 17.47
N GLY A 149 2.35 -28.11 16.21
CA GLY A 149 1.07 -28.48 15.62
C GLY A 149 0.84 -29.99 15.58
N SER A 150 1.85 -30.77 15.20
CA SER A 150 1.77 -32.23 15.18
C SER A 150 1.60 -32.82 16.58
N VAL A 151 2.33 -32.30 17.57
CA VAL A 151 2.18 -32.71 18.98
C VAL A 151 0.77 -32.41 19.50
N ALA A 152 0.23 -31.22 19.19
CA ALA A 152 -1.12 -30.84 19.57
C ALA A 152 -2.19 -31.74 18.92
N LEU A 153 -1.99 -32.13 17.65
CA LEU A 153 -2.87 -33.07 16.94
C LEU A 153 -2.82 -34.47 17.55
N LEU A 154 -1.64 -35.00 17.85
CA LEU A 154 -1.47 -36.29 18.53
C LEU A 154 -2.14 -36.30 19.92
N GLY A 155 -2.15 -35.15 20.61
CA GLY A 155 -2.87 -34.97 21.87
C GLY A 155 -4.38 -35.21 21.81
N LYS A 156 -5.00 -35.16 20.60
CA LYS A 156 -6.43 -35.45 20.41
C LYS A 156 -6.76 -36.94 20.35
N ILE A 157 -5.77 -37.83 20.25
CA ILE A 157 -6.01 -39.27 20.13
C ILE A 157 -6.56 -39.82 21.46
N PRO A 158 -7.72 -40.52 21.47
CA PRO A 158 -8.23 -41.16 22.68
C PRO A 158 -7.21 -42.13 23.28
N PHE A 159 -7.14 -42.20 24.61
CA PHE A 159 -6.22 -43.05 25.39
C PHE A 159 -4.70 -42.72 25.28
N LEU A 160 -4.18 -42.42 24.07
CA LEU A 160 -2.76 -42.15 23.82
C LEU A 160 -2.38 -40.66 23.91
N GLY A 161 -3.33 -39.74 23.72
CA GLY A 161 -3.04 -38.30 23.66
C GLY A 161 -2.49 -37.73 24.96
N LYS A 162 -3.03 -38.12 26.11
CA LYS A 162 -2.56 -37.64 27.43
C LYS A 162 -1.12 -38.08 27.73
N PRO A 163 -0.75 -39.37 27.58
CA PRO A 163 0.66 -39.78 27.70
C PRO A 163 1.60 -39.04 26.76
N ILE A 164 1.21 -38.84 25.49
CA ILE A 164 2.03 -38.11 24.50
C ILE A 164 2.24 -36.66 24.94
N LEU A 165 1.19 -35.99 25.43
CA LEU A 165 1.31 -34.61 25.93
C LEU A 165 2.17 -34.50 27.18
N VAL A 166 2.12 -35.48 28.09
CA VAL A 166 3.01 -35.52 29.27
C VAL A 166 4.46 -35.76 28.84
N LEU A 167 4.70 -36.62 27.85
CA LEU A 167 6.05 -36.81 27.32
C LEU A 167 6.54 -35.55 26.58
N ALA A 168 5.68 -34.91 25.79
CA ALA A 168 6.00 -33.67 25.11
C ALA A 168 6.26 -32.52 26.10
N SER A 169 5.57 -32.51 27.26
CA SER A 169 5.75 -31.46 28.26
C SER A 169 7.14 -31.49 28.90
N LEU A 170 7.81 -32.65 28.93
CA LEU A 170 9.22 -32.77 29.31
C LEU A 170 10.13 -31.93 28.40
N PHE A 171 9.78 -31.78 27.13
CA PHE A 171 10.52 -30.98 26.14
C PHE A 171 10.06 -29.51 26.07
N THR A 172 9.12 -29.07 26.91
CA THR A 172 8.63 -27.68 26.92
C THR A 172 9.75 -26.64 27.04
N PRO A 173 10.81 -26.82 27.87
CA PRO A 173 11.91 -25.86 27.91
C PRO A 173 12.64 -25.70 26.56
N ILE A 174 12.74 -26.76 25.76
CA ILE A 174 13.31 -26.70 24.40
C ILE A 174 12.31 -26.06 23.45
N ALA A 175 11.02 -26.45 23.55
CA ALA A 175 9.95 -25.88 22.74
C ALA A 175 9.77 -24.37 22.97
N PHE A 176 10.09 -23.86 24.16
CA PHE A 176 10.11 -22.42 24.45
C PHE A 176 11.05 -21.66 23.50
N PHE A 177 12.26 -22.18 23.24
CA PHE A 177 13.19 -21.56 22.29
C PHE A 177 12.68 -21.59 20.84
N ILE A 178 11.98 -22.67 20.45
CA ILE A 178 11.28 -22.72 19.15
C ILE A 178 10.18 -21.65 19.11
N GLY A 179 9.42 -21.48 20.21
CA GLY A 179 8.41 -20.43 20.34
C GLY A 179 8.99 -19.02 20.20
N LEU A 180 10.14 -18.74 20.84
CA LEU A 180 10.86 -17.48 20.69
C LEU A 180 11.30 -17.24 19.24
N LEU A 181 11.81 -18.28 18.57
CA LEU A 181 12.18 -18.21 17.16
C LEU A 181 10.97 -17.89 16.26
N ILE A 182 9.84 -18.56 16.47
CA ILE A 182 8.60 -18.29 15.73
C ILE A 182 8.14 -16.84 15.96
N ALA A 183 8.13 -16.37 17.22
CA ALA A 183 7.75 -14.99 17.55
C ALA A 183 8.67 -13.96 16.89
N PHE A 184 9.97 -14.24 16.84
CA PHE A 184 10.93 -13.39 16.14
C PHE A 184 10.68 -13.36 14.63
N ILE A 185 10.44 -14.50 13.99
CA ILE A 185 10.16 -14.56 12.54
C ILE A 185 8.82 -13.88 12.22
N ILE A 186 7.80 -13.98 13.09
CA ILE A 186 6.56 -13.21 12.94
C ILE A 186 6.85 -11.71 12.98
N THR A 187 7.75 -11.26 13.86
CA THR A 187 8.18 -9.85 13.90
C THR A 187 8.86 -9.44 12.58
N VAL A 188 9.71 -10.31 12.03
CA VAL A 188 10.35 -10.10 10.71
C VAL A 188 9.32 -10.09 9.58
N LEU A 189 8.30 -10.95 9.63
CA LEU A 189 7.18 -10.96 8.69
C LEU A 189 6.38 -9.66 8.76
N ILE A 190 6.12 -9.11 9.96
CA ILE A 190 5.48 -7.79 10.10
C ILE A 190 6.36 -6.70 9.49
N ALA A 191 7.66 -6.69 9.77
CA ALA A 191 8.60 -5.73 9.17
C ALA A 191 8.65 -5.85 7.63
N SER A 192 8.52 -7.07 7.10
CA SER A 192 8.51 -7.34 5.66
C SER A 192 7.40 -6.59 4.92
N LEU A 193 6.24 -6.41 5.56
CA LEU A 193 5.10 -5.68 4.98
C LEU A 193 5.43 -4.20 4.69
N PHE A 194 6.47 -3.67 5.31
CA PHE A 194 6.92 -2.28 5.11
C PHE A 194 8.18 -2.20 4.25
N PHE A 195 9.13 -3.12 4.44
CA PHE A 195 10.48 -2.98 3.91
C PHE A 195 10.80 -3.81 2.67
N VAL A 196 10.03 -4.87 2.35
CA VAL A 196 10.32 -5.70 1.15
C VAL A 196 10.42 -4.87 -0.12
N PRO A 197 9.49 -3.94 -0.43
CA PRO A 197 9.60 -3.11 -1.63
C PRO A 197 10.86 -2.24 -1.67
N ALA A 198 11.27 -1.69 -0.52
CA ALA A 198 12.46 -0.87 -0.38
C ALA A 198 13.74 -1.69 -0.55
N ILE A 199 13.81 -2.85 0.10
CA ILE A 199 14.95 -3.76 0.04
C ILE A 199 15.13 -4.27 -1.39
N ALA A 200 14.10 -4.91 -1.96
CA ALA A 200 14.18 -5.48 -3.30
C ALA A 200 14.58 -4.44 -4.36
N ALA A 201 14.08 -3.19 -4.25
CA ALA A 201 14.42 -2.12 -5.17
C ALA A 201 15.86 -1.60 -5.06
N THR A 202 16.41 -1.58 -3.85
CA THR A 202 17.71 -0.97 -3.55
C THR A 202 18.87 -1.92 -3.77
N THR A 203 18.67 -3.21 -3.48
CA THR A 203 19.73 -4.22 -3.56
C THR A 203 19.73 -4.99 -4.87
N ASN A 204 18.59 -5.08 -5.57
CA ASN A 204 18.46 -5.87 -6.81
C ASN A 204 18.93 -7.33 -6.63
N THR A 205 18.65 -7.90 -5.46
CA THR A 205 19.04 -9.26 -5.07
C THR A 205 17.84 -10.21 -5.12
N ASP A 206 18.08 -11.49 -4.86
CA ASP A 206 17.02 -12.51 -4.81
C ASP A 206 16.20 -12.43 -3.51
N ALA A 207 15.19 -13.31 -3.40
CA ALA A 207 14.30 -13.37 -2.25
C ALA A 207 15.05 -13.77 -0.97
N PHE A 208 16.03 -14.67 -1.06
CA PHE A 208 16.80 -15.12 0.10
C PHE A 208 17.59 -13.97 0.72
N GLU A 209 18.30 -13.22 -0.11
CA GLU A 209 19.07 -12.05 0.34
C GLU A 209 18.14 -10.95 0.87
N THR A 210 16.96 -10.76 0.27
CA THR A 210 15.95 -9.83 0.79
C THR A 210 15.48 -10.23 2.20
N ILE A 211 15.24 -11.53 2.42
CA ILE A 211 14.90 -12.09 3.73
C ILE A 211 16.05 -11.88 4.72
N TYR A 212 17.28 -12.18 4.32
CA TYR A 212 18.46 -11.97 5.15
C TYR A 212 18.58 -10.51 5.62
N GLN A 213 18.35 -9.56 4.72
CA GLN A 213 18.40 -8.14 5.05
C GLN A 213 17.27 -7.72 5.98
N LEU A 214 16.07 -8.31 5.85
CA LEU A 214 14.99 -8.11 6.82
C LEU A 214 15.41 -8.58 8.23
N PHE A 215 16.03 -9.75 8.34
CA PHE A 215 16.58 -10.22 9.61
C PHE A 215 17.65 -9.25 10.14
N ALA A 216 18.57 -8.80 9.29
CA ALA A 216 19.64 -7.89 9.69
C ALA A 216 19.11 -6.56 10.24
N ILE A 217 18.12 -5.94 9.59
CA ILE A 217 17.58 -4.66 10.08
C ILE A 217 16.78 -4.84 11.37
N VAL A 218 15.98 -5.92 11.49
CA VAL A 218 15.16 -6.18 12.68
C VAL A 218 16.03 -6.54 13.88
N TRP A 219 17.10 -7.31 13.68
CA TRP A 219 18.00 -7.73 14.75
C TRP A 219 18.94 -6.61 15.21
N ASN A 220 19.59 -5.92 14.27
CA ASN A 220 20.65 -4.98 14.62
C ASN A 220 20.14 -3.57 14.95
N GLN A 221 19.00 -3.16 14.40
CA GLN A 221 18.49 -1.78 14.54
C GLN A 221 16.98 -1.69 14.85
N PRO A 222 16.41 -2.53 15.75
CA PRO A 222 14.96 -2.57 15.99
C PRO A 222 14.38 -1.22 16.45
N TRP A 223 15.07 -0.54 17.37
CA TRP A 223 14.62 0.74 17.90
C TRP A 223 14.65 1.87 16.86
N ARG A 224 15.56 1.80 15.88
CA ARG A 224 15.60 2.77 14.78
C ARG A 224 14.46 2.50 13.80
N ILE A 225 14.12 1.24 13.52
CA ILE A 225 12.94 0.91 12.71
C ILE A 225 11.69 1.51 13.35
N VAL A 226 11.50 1.28 14.66
CA VAL A 226 10.33 1.80 15.38
C VAL A 226 10.35 3.33 15.43
N GLY A 227 11.45 3.95 15.86
CA GLY A 227 11.56 5.41 16.00
C GLY A 227 11.39 6.14 14.67
N TYR A 228 12.07 5.68 13.61
CA TYR A 228 11.93 6.26 12.28
C TYR A 228 10.57 5.96 11.65
N GLY A 229 9.98 4.78 11.94
CA GLY A 229 8.63 4.43 11.52
C GLY A 229 7.56 5.34 12.14
N ILE A 230 7.66 5.61 13.44
CA ILE A 230 6.77 6.56 14.15
C ILE A 230 6.95 7.96 13.58
N PHE A 231 8.20 8.40 13.37
CA PHE A 231 8.46 9.70 12.77
C PHE A 231 7.88 9.82 11.35
N LEU A 232 8.03 8.78 10.52
CA LEU A 232 7.42 8.72 9.20
C LEU A 232 5.89 8.77 9.26
N LEU A 233 5.28 8.08 10.23
CA LEU A 233 3.83 8.12 10.45
C LEU A 233 3.37 9.54 10.82
N PHE A 234 4.08 10.21 11.73
CA PHE A 234 3.81 11.59 12.11
C PHE A 234 3.84 12.54 10.91
N LEU A 235 4.87 12.41 10.05
CA LEU A 235 4.97 13.24 8.85
C LEU A 235 3.82 12.95 7.85
N LYS A 236 3.41 11.69 7.67
CA LYS A 236 2.23 11.35 6.86
C LYS A 236 0.95 11.97 7.41
N LEU A 237 0.78 11.97 8.73
CA LEU A 237 -0.39 12.56 9.40
C LEU A 237 -0.49 14.07 9.18
N ILE A 238 0.63 14.76 8.94
CA ILE A 238 0.65 16.20 8.63
C ILE A 238 0.46 16.43 7.12
N PHE A 239 1.26 15.79 6.28
CA PHE A 239 1.31 16.12 4.85
C PHE A 239 0.09 15.62 4.06
N VAL A 240 -0.46 14.46 4.41
CA VAL A 240 -1.60 13.88 3.66
C VAL A 240 -2.87 14.74 3.81
N PRO A 241 -3.26 15.21 5.01
CA PRO A 241 -4.38 16.14 5.13
C PRO A 241 -4.17 17.46 4.40
N ILE A 242 -2.96 18.01 4.42
CA ILE A 242 -2.64 19.23 3.65
C ILE A 242 -2.92 18.99 2.15
N TRP A 243 -2.43 17.88 1.60
CA TRP A 243 -2.72 17.50 0.22
C TRP A 243 -4.21 17.28 -0.05
N ALA A 244 -4.92 16.64 0.87
CA ALA A 244 -6.37 16.44 0.75
C ALA A 244 -7.13 17.77 0.69
N ILE A 245 -6.74 18.77 1.49
CA ILE A 245 -7.29 20.13 1.45
C ILE A 245 -7.02 20.78 0.08
N PHE A 246 -5.81 20.63 -0.48
CA PHE A 246 -5.52 21.15 -1.82
C PHE A 246 -6.36 20.47 -2.92
N CYS A 247 -6.53 19.15 -2.87
CA CYS A 247 -7.38 18.44 -3.83
C CYS A 247 -8.84 18.89 -3.74
N LEU A 248 -9.36 19.04 -2.52
CA LEU A 248 -10.72 19.50 -2.28
C LEU A 248 -10.90 20.95 -2.71
N GLY A 249 -9.95 21.84 -2.39
CA GLY A 249 -9.95 23.22 -2.83
C GLY A 249 -9.92 23.34 -4.35
N GLY A 250 -9.08 22.55 -5.02
CA GLY A 250 -9.03 22.49 -6.49
C GLY A 250 -10.36 22.05 -7.11
N PHE A 251 -11.02 21.05 -6.52
CA PHE A 251 -12.34 20.61 -6.96
C PHE A 251 -13.41 21.69 -6.78
N ILE A 252 -13.45 22.36 -5.63
CA ILE A 252 -14.40 23.44 -5.36
C ILE A 252 -14.19 24.63 -6.31
N ILE A 253 -12.94 25.05 -6.54
CA ILE A 253 -12.64 26.17 -7.44
C ILE A 253 -13.17 25.92 -8.84
N ILE A 254 -13.03 24.68 -9.36
CA ILE A 254 -13.57 24.31 -10.67
C ILE A 254 -15.11 24.28 -10.64
N LEU A 255 -15.71 23.82 -9.54
CA LEU A 255 -17.16 23.71 -9.41
C LEU A 255 -17.87 25.06 -9.20
N LEU A 256 -17.20 26.04 -8.58
CA LEU A 256 -17.81 27.27 -8.10
C LEU A 256 -18.50 28.11 -9.20
N PRO A 257 -17.90 28.35 -10.39
CA PRO A 257 -18.59 29.06 -11.47
C PRO A 257 -19.83 28.32 -11.97
N MET A 258 -19.75 26.99 -12.06
CA MET A 258 -20.88 26.16 -12.50
C MET A 258 -22.01 26.18 -11.46
N PHE A 259 -21.67 26.12 -10.18
CA PHE A 259 -22.64 26.21 -9.09
C PHE A 259 -23.33 27.57 -9.06
N TYR A 260 -22.61 28.67 -9.29
CA TYR A 260 -23.18 30.02 -9.28
C TYR A 260 -24.11 30.27 -10.48
N LEU A 261 -23.79 29.75 -11.67
CA LEU A 261 -24.57 29.97 -12.88
C LEU A 261 -25.70 28.94 -13.09
N HIS A 262 -25.51 27.71 -12.60
CA HIS A 262 -26.40 26.56 -12.83
C HIS A 262 -26.64 25.76 -11.54
N THR A 263 -27.06 26.44 -10.48
CA THR A 263 -27.18 25.89 -9.13
C THR A 263 -28.00 24.60 -9.07
N THR A 264 -29.22 24.59 -9.60
CA THR A 264 -30.13 23.42 -9.54
C THR A 264 -29.53 22.21 -10.26
N PHE A 265 -28.96 22.41 -11.45
CA PHE A 265 -28.35 21.34 -12.25
C PHE A 265 -27.16 20.69 -11.53
N ILE A 266 -26.28 21.51 -10.93
CA ILE A 266 -25.14 21.00 -10.17
C ILE A 266 -25.59 20.30 -8.89
N GLN A 267 -26.63 20.81 -8.22
CA GLN A 267 -27.17 20.18 -7.02
C GLN A 267 -27.75 18.79 -7.29
N GLU A 268 -28.56 18.65 -8.35
CA GLU A 268 -29.10 17.35 -8.76
C GLU A 268 -28.00 16.37 -9.17
N SER A 269 -27.00 16.84 -9.93
CA SER A 269 -25.88 16.03 -10.39
C SER A 269 -25.00 15.56 -9.22
N MET A 270 -24.76 16.45 -8.24
CA MET A 270 -23.98 16.13 -7.04
C MET A 270 -24.73 15.19 -6.08
N ALA A 271 -26.05 15.37 -5.93
CA ALA A 271 -26.88 14.48 -5.12
C ALA A 271 -26.85 13.04 -5.68
N LEU A 272 -26.94 12.89 -7.00
CA LEU A 272 -26.82 11.59 -7.67
C LEU A 272 -25.41 11.01 -7.50
N ALA A 273 -24.36 11.82 -7.66
CA ALA A 273 -22.99 11.38 -7.44
C ALA A 273 -22.73 10.92 -6.00
N ASN A 274 -23.23 11.67 -5.00
CA ASN A 274 -23.14 11.32 -3.59
C ASN A 274 -23.85 9.98 -3.29
N LYS A 275 -25.01 9.73 -3.90
CA LYS A 275 -25.72 8.46 -3.79
C LYS A 275 -24.90 7.29 -4.35
N TRP A 276 -24.27 7.45 -5.50
CA TRP A 276 -23.36 6.43 -6.04
C TRP A 276 -22.09 6.22 -5.22
N LEU A 277 -21.78 7.10 -4.29
CA LEU A 277 -20.68 6.98 -3.34
C LEU A 277 -21.16 6.55 -1.94
N GLY A 278 -22.35 5.96 -1.81
CA GLY A 278 -22.89 5.49 -0.52
C GLY A 278 -23.09 6.61 0.51
N GLU A 279 -23.39 7.82 0.03
CA GLU A 279 -23.56 9.05 0.82
C GLU A 279 -22.30 9.48 1.58
N THR A 280 -21.13 8.95 1.19
CA THR A 280 -19.86 9.21 1.87
C THR A 280 -19.45 10.68 1.79
N LEU A 281 -19.74 11.35 0.67
CA LEU A 281 -19.40 12.77 0.51
C LEU A 281 -20.18 13.63 1.49
N GLN A 282 -21.48 13.38 1.68
CA GLN A 282 -22.29 14.06 2.68
C GLN A 282 -21.79 13.82 4.11
N LYS A 283 -21.53 12.55 4.47
CA LYS A 283 -21.01 12.18 5.79
C LYS A 283 -19.67 12.85 6.10
N PHE A 284 -18.79 12.92 5.10
CA PHE A 284 -17.50 13.57 5.24
C PHE A 284 -17.64 15.09 5.39
N THR A 285 -18.44 15.73 4.53
CA THR A 285 -18.62 17.18 4.55
C THR A 285 -19.34 17.67 5.80
N SER A 286 -20.28 16.90 6.35
CA SER A 286 -20.96 17.23 7.62
C SER A 286 -20.03 17.25 8.84
N LEU A 287 -18.82 16.69 8.76
CA LEU A 287 -17.82 16.78 9.83
C LEU A 287 -17.19 18.18 9.91
N PHE A 288 -17.19 18.92 8.81
CA PHE A 288 -16.49 20.21 8.69
C PHE A 288 -17.44 21.38 8.48
N PHE A 289 -18.61 21.14 7.87
CA PHE A 289 -19.57 22.17 7.50
C PHE A 289 -20.98 21.78 7.95
N GLN A 290 -21.71 22.75 8.50
CA GLN A 290 -23.09 22.55 8.94
C GLN A 290 -24.07 22.57 7.74
N ASP A 291 -23.75 23.36 6.70
CA ASP A 291 -24.53 23.47 5.46
C ASP A 291 -23.74 22.96 4.24
N ASN A 292 -24.01 21.72 3.83
CA ASN A 292 -23.34 21.07 2.69
C ASN A 292 -23.82 21.59 1.32
N THR A 293 -24.96 22.28 1.29
CA THR A 293 -25.62 22.77 0.07
C THR A 293 -24.87 23.94 -0.57
N ILE A 294 -24.25 24.82 0.22
CA ILE A 294 -23.65 26.07 -0.26
C ILE A 294 -22.25 25.83 -0.83
N ILE A 295 -21.48 24.90 -0.24
CA ILE A 295 -20.06 24.70 -0.57
C ILE A 295 -19.86 23.55 -1.56
N PHE A 296 -20.62 22.46 -1.39
CA PHE A 296 -20.49 21.26 -2.23
C PHE A 296 -21.68 21.05 -3.15
N GLY A 297 -22.73 21.87 -3.05
CA GLY A 297 -23.95 21.71 -3.84
C GLY A 297 -24.72 20.43 -3.50
N ILE A 298 -24.56 19.84 -2.32
CA ILE A 298 -25.28 18.61 -1.98
C ILE A 298 -26.64 18.99 -1.38
N ASP A 299 -27.70 18.92 -2.18
CA ASP A 299 -29.08 19.00 -1.70
C ASP A 299 -29.77 17.64 -1.82
N THR A 300 -30.04 16.99 -0.69
CA THR A 300 -30.74 15.70 -0.63
C THR A 300 -32.25 15.84 -0.43
N SER A 301 -32.76 17.07 -0.30
CA SER A 301 -34.18 17.33 -0.05
C SER A 301 -35.04 17.30 -1.32
N GLN A 302 -34.43 17.50 -2.48
CA GLN A 302 -35.09 17.45 -3.77
C GLN A 302 -34.92 16.06 -4.42
N PRO A 303 -35.99 15.45 -4.96
CA PRO A 303 -35.85 14.22 -5.72
C PRO A 303 -35.01 14.49 -6.97
N SER A 304 -33.85 13.81 -7.09
CA SER A 304 -33.01 13.91 -8.28
C SER A 304 -33.79 13.41 -9.50
N VAL A 305 -34.23 14.31 -10.38
CA VAL A 305 -34.85 13.92 -11.65
C VAL A 305 -33.73 13.51 -12.60
N ALA A 306 -33.63 12.21 -12.87
CA ALA A 306 -32.62 11.67 -13.76
C ALA A 306 -32.96 12.03 -15.21
N ILE A 307 -32.47 13.17 -15.67
CA ILE A 307 -32.41 13.57 -17.07
C ILE A 307 -31.07 13.03 -17.61
N PHE A 308 -31.00 12.75 -18.92
CA PHE A 308 -29.77 12.25 -19.54
C PHE A 308 -28.54 13.14 -19.22
N SER A 309 -28.70 14.46 -19.28
CA SER A 309 -27.63 15.42 -18.99
C SER A 309 -27.17 15.39 -17.52
N THR A 310 -28.08 15.36 -16.55
CA THR A 310 -27.75 15.29 -15.12
C THR A 310 -27.06 13.97 -14.77
N THR A 311 -27.50 12.88 -15.41
CA THR A 311 -26.87 11.55 -15.24
C THR A 311 -25.43 11.54 -15.75
N VAL A 312 -25.18 12.06 -16.96
CA VAL A 312 -23.82 12.14 -17.52
C VAL A 312 -22.92 13.03 -16.66
N CYS A 313 -23.42 14.18 -16.20
CA CYS A 313 -22.69 15.06 -15.31
C CYS A 313 -22.34 14.36 -13.98
N ALA A 314 -23.29 13.68 -13.36
CA ALA A 314 -23.08 12.90 -12.15
C ALA A 314 -21.99 11.82 -12.34
N ILE A 315 -21.95 11.14 -13.49
CA ILE A 315 -20.93 10.11 -13.76
C ILE A 315 -19.53 10.73 -13.76
N LEU A 316 -19.37 11.86 -14.45
CA LEU A 316 -18.09 12.56 -14.52
C LEU A 316 -17.67 13.09 -13.13
N ILE A 317 -18.61 13.62 -12.35
CA ILE A 317 -18.36 14.04 -10.97
C ILE A 317 -17.93 12.86 -10.10
N THR A 318 -18.65 11.73 -10.13
CA THR A 318 -18.32 10.53 -9.35
C THR A 318 -16.94 10.00 -9.71
N VAL A 319 -16.61 9.87 -10.99
CA VAL A 319 -15.27 9.43 -11.44
C VAL A 319 -14.20 10.40 -10.95
N THR A 320 -14.45 11.71 -11.03
CA THR A 320 -13.52 12.73 -10.55
C THR A 320 -13.29 12.62 -9.04
N LEU A 321 -14.34 12.43 -8.25
CA LEU A 321 -14.25 12.24 -6.80
C LEU A 321 -13.51 10.96 -6.42
N ILE A 322 -13.74 9.86 -7.14
CA ILE A 322 -12.97 8.61 -6.96
C ILE A 322 -11.49 8.85 -7.28
N CYS A 323 -11.17 9.57 -8.36
CA CYS A 323 -9.79 9.95 -8.70
C CYS A 323 -9.15 10.86 -7.65
N ILE A 324 -9.90 11.81 -7.08
CA ILE A 324 -9.42 12.68 -5.99
C ILE A 324 -9.12 11.86 -4.75
N ALA A 325 -10.06 11.02 -4.29
CA ALA A 325 -9.86 10.15 -3.13
C ALA A 325 -8.68 9.20 -3.35
N GLY A 326 -8.62 8.57 -4.53
CA GLY A 326 -7.50 7.76 -4.97
C GLY A 326 -6.18 8.54 -4.99
N GLY A 327 -6.19 9.81 -5.40
CA GLY A 327 -5.03 10.68 -5.44
C GLY A 327 -4.50 11.05 -4.06
N VAL A 328 -5.38 11.22 -3.07
CA VAL A 328 -5.00 11.42 -1.66
C VAL A 328 -4.35 10.16 -1.09
N ILE A 329 -4.96 8.99 -1.31
CA ILE A 329 -4.40 7.69 -0.88
C ILE A 329 -3.09 7.39 -1.62
N ALA A 330 -2.99 7.74 -2.91
CA ALA A 330 -1.78 7.57 -3.70
C ALA A 330 -0.62 8.40 -3.16
N TYR A 331 -0.89 9.62 -2.69
CA TYR A 331 0.11 10.44 -2.03
C TYR A 331 0.57 9.85 -0.69
N LEU A 332 -0.35 9.31 0.12
CA LEU A 332 -0.01 8.56 1.33
C LEU A 332 0.93 7.39 1.03
N PHE A 333 0.64 6.60 -0.02
CA PHE A 333 1.47 5.48 -0.44
C PHE A 333 2.82 5.92 -1.02
N SER A 334 2.85 7.04 -1.75
CA SER A 334 4.09 7.66 -2.20
C SER A 334 4.99 8.05 -1.02
N LEU A 335 4.45 8.73 0.00
CA LEU A 335 5.21 9.04 1.22
C LEU A 335 5.67 7.77 1.95
N ALA A 336 4.88 6.71 1.94
CA ALA A 336 5.23 5.44 2.56
C ALA A 336 6.40 4.75 1.86
N SER A 337 6.36 4.56 0.55
CA SER A 337 7.41 3.90 -0.22
C SER A 337 8.72 4.68 -0.21
N VAL A 338 8.64 6.01 -0.33
CA VAL A 338 9.80 6.89 -0.23
C VAL A 338 10.41 6.87 1.17
N GLY A 339 9.56 6.97 2.20
CA GLY A 339 9.98 6.94 3.59
C GLY A 339 10.66 5.64 3.97
N THR A 340 10.10 4.48 3.62
CA THR A 340 10.72 3.19 3.92
C THR A 340 12.02 2.98 3.14
N THR A 341 12.13 3.52 1.92
CA THR A 341 13.38 3.50 1.13
C THR A 341 14.49 4.34 1.78
N LEU A 342 14.16 5.55 2.23
CA LEU A 342 15.10 6.41 2.96
C LEU A 342 15.52 5.76 4.28
N ILE A 343 14.57 5.23 5.05
CA ILE A 343 14.84 4.53 6.30
C ILE A 343 15.76 3.34 6.06
N TYR A 344 15.46 2.48 5.08
CA TYR A 344 16.30 1.34 4.77
C TYR A 344 17.72 1.76 4.35
N THR A 345 17.85 2.80 3.53
CA THR A 345 19.16 3.36 3.12
C THR A 345 19.96 3.84 4.34
N ILE A 346 19.32 4.51 5.30
CA ILE A 346 19.95 4.93 6.55
C ILE A 346 20.38 3.70 7.36
N LEU A 347 19.49 2.73 7.56
CA LEU A 347 19.77 1.54 8.36
C LEU A 347 20.95 0.75 7.79
N ARG A 348 21.03 0.59 6.46
CA ARG A 348 22.12 -0.13 5.80
C ARG A 348 23.48 0.52 6.07
N GLN A 349 23.56 1.85 6.03
CA GLN A 349 24.79 2.57 6.39
C GLN A 349 25.21 2.31 7.84
N HIS A 350 24.26 2.25 8.78
CA HIS A 350 24.56 2.01 10.20
C HIS A 350 24.92 0.56 10.52
N ILE A 351 24.43 -0.41 9.73
CA ILE A 351 24.70 -1.83 9.96
C ILE A 351 26.03 -2.24 9.32
N ASP A 352 26.22 -1.93 8.04
CA ASP A 352 27.31 -2.48 7.23
C ASP A 352 28.34 -1.42 6.78
N GLY A 353 28.13 -0.15 7.13
CA GLY A 353 28.95 0.96 6.60
C GLY A 353 28.75 1.20 5.10
N GLN A 354 27.84 0.48 4.46
CA GLN A 354 27.62 0.51 3.02
C GLN A 354 26.70 1.66 2.61
N ASN A 355 27.24 2.58 1.81
CA ASN A 355 26.48 3.65 1.21
C ASN A 355 25.79 3.15 -0.08
N LEU A 356 24.50 2.83 0.02
CA LEU A 356 23.70 2.39 -1.13
C LEU A 356 23.57 3.46 -2.24
N LEU A 357 23.94 4.71 -1.96
CA LEU A 357 23.93 5.81 -2.93
C LEU A 357 25.19 5.85 -3.80
N GLU A 358 26.29 5.24 -3.37
CA GLU A 358 27.56 5.19 -4.11
C GLU A 358 27.65 3.96 -5.02
N THR A 359 26.75 2.99 -4.85
CA THR A 359 26.64 1.84 -5.75
C THR A 359 26.07 2.28 -7.09
N ILE A 360 26.92 2.90 -7.93
CA ILE A 360 26.66 3.07 -9.36
C ILE A 360 26.46 1.67 -9.92
N GLY A 361 25.34 1.47 -10.62
CA GLY A 361 25.05 0.20 -11.27
C GLY A 361 26.24 -0.27 -12.09
N THR A 362 26.76 -1.44 -11.76
CA THR A 362 27.64 -2.21 -12.65
C THR A 362 26.85 -2.58 -13.89
N GLY A 363 26.79 -1.64 -14.82
CA GLY A 363 26.08 -1.70 -16.10
C GLY A 363 26.52 -0.60 -17.07
N GLY A 364 27.66 0.04 -16.81
CA GLY A 364 28.27 1.05 -17.67
C GLY A 364 29.79 1.02 -17.47
N GLN A 365 30.48 0.61 -18.53
CA GLN A 365 31.93 0.48 -18.74
C GLN A 365 32.86 1.14 -17.71
N VAL A 366 33.69 0.30 -17.07
CA VAL A 366 35.01 0.73 -16.57
C VAL A 366 35.95 0.75 -17.76
N GLU A 367 36.11 1.91 -18.38
CA GLU A 367 37.15 2.12 -19.38
C GLU A 367 38.42 2.63 -18.67
N GLY A 368 39.39 1.72 -18.55
CA GLY A 368 40.83 1.99 -18.64
C GLY A 368 41.46 2.98 -17.65
N THR A 369 41.84 2.50 -16.47
CA THR A 369 43.02 3.04 -15.78
C THR A 369 44.26 2.63 -16.58
N SER A 370 44.80 3.53 -17.40
CA SER A 370 46.12 3.36 -17.99
C SER A 370 47.20 3.51 -16.91
N VAL A 371 47.66 2.37 -16.41
CA VAL A 371 48.90 2.28 -15.64
C VAL A 371 50.06 2.52 -16.62
N THR A 372 50.64 3.72 -16.61
CA THR A 372 51.96 3.95 -17.19
C THR A 372 53.00 3.28 -16.29
N ILE A 373 53.36 2.05 -16.64
CA ILE A 373 54.60 1.41 -16.21
C ILE A 373 55.73 2.11 -16.96
N GLY A 374 56.66 2.71 -16.21
CA GLY A 374 57.89 3.23 -16.76
C GLY A 374 58.83 2.11 -17.16
N GLU A 375 59.40 2.20 -18.35
CA GLU A 375 60.67 1.56 -18.73
C GLU A 375 61.38 2.44 -19.78
N LYS A 376 62.30 3.28 -19.31
CA LYS A 376 63.73 3.29 -19.65
C LYS A 376 64.43 4.55 -19.16
#